data_AF-A0A401YLS3-F1
#
_entry.id   AF-A0A401YLS3-F1
#
_cell.length_a   1.000
_cell.length_b   1.000
_cell.length_c   1.000
_cell.angle_alpha   90.00
_cell.angle_beta   90.00
_cell.angle_gamma   90.00
#
_symmetry.space_group_name_H-M   'P 1'
#
loop_
_entity.id
_entity.type
_entity.pdbx_description
1 polymer ?
#
loop_
_entity_poly.entity_id
_entity_poly.type
_entity_poly.pdbx_seq_one_letter_code
_entity_poly.pdbx_strand_id
1 'polypeptide(L)'
;MQWRAYRRHPWLTTTMLDSLVRPPAVPSGMSHVDRQLCALAGLGLSPRTALHTVIALDGYVGGVAASNAFEVEAEHVTGISGARRLAASPDLMTEIFASGRLDTPAAAIPEQAKTLADLDELFEFGLRTHLDGVAALIAAASP
;
A
#
# COMPACT_ATOMS: atom_id res chain seq x y z
N MET A 1 11.02 -7.81 2.67
CA MET A 1 12.25 -7.00 2.41
C MET A 1 11.91 -5.65 1.77
N GLN A 2 11.10 -5.62 0.71
CA GLN A 2 10.67 -4.39 0.01
C GLN A 2 10.06 -3.33 0.94
N TRP A 3 9.08 -3.70 1.78
CA TRP A 3 8.47 -2.80 2.77
C TRP A 3 9.48 -2.09 3.67
N ARG A 4 10.40 -2.85 4.28
CA ARG A 4 11.46 -2.31 5.13
C ARG A 4 12.38 -1.33 4.39
N ALA A 5 12.66 -1.59 3.11
CA ALA A 5 13.47 -0.69 2.28
C ALA A 5 12.75 0.64 2.05
N TYR A 6 11.45 0.61 1.73
CA TYR A 6 10.64 1.82 1.59
C TYR A 6 10.51 2.59 2.90
N ARG A 7 10.31 1.91 4.03
CA ARG A 7 10.27 2.56 5.36
C ARG A 7 11.57 3.25 5.72
N ARG A 8 12.72 2.70 5.31
CA ARG A 8 14.04 3.31 5.53
C ARG A 8 14.34 4.44 4.55
N HIS A 9 13.79 4.37 3.34
CA HIS A 9 14.06 5.28 2.23
C HIS A 9 12.76 5.66 1.50
N PRO A 10 11.96 6.60 2.04
CA PRO A 10 10.64 6.94 1.47
C PRO A 10 10.70 7.43 0.01
N TRP A 11 11.79 8.11 -0.37
CA TRP A 11 12.04 8.57 -1.75
C TRP A 11 12.15 7.42 -2.77
N LEU A 12 12.45 6.20 -2.34
CA LEU A 12 12.63 5.06 -3.23
C LEU A 12 11.30 4.65 -3.86
N THR A 13 10.19 4.79 -3.14
CA THR A 13 8.88 4.36 -3.61
C THR A 13 8.43 5.13 -4.83
N THR A 14 8.57 6.46 -4.83
CA THR A 14 8.18 7.31 -5.98
C THR A 14 9.02 7.03 -7.21
N THR A 15 10.29 6.63 -7.02
CA THR A 15 11.17 6.23 -8.13
C THR A 15 10.77 4.88 -8.72
N MET A 16 10.51 3.89 -7.86
CA MET A 16 10.22 2.52 -8.29
C MET A 16 8.77 2.35 -8.80
N LEU A 17 7.84 3.21 -8.37
CA LEU A 17 6.43 3.18 -8.75
C LEU A 17 6.02 4.20 -9.82
N ASP A 18 6.96 4.92 -10.43
CA ASP A 18 6.63 5.89 -11.49
C ASP A 18 5.79 5.25 -12.62
N SER A 19 6.00 3.95 -12.89
CA SER A 19 5.08 3.18 -13.71
C SER A 19 5.07 1.69 -13.35
N LEU A 20 3.88 1.16 -13.02
CA LEU A 20 3.69 -0.28 -12.84
C LEU A 20 3.76 -1.08 -14.16
N VAL A 21 3.46 -0.43 -15.28
CA VAL A 21 3.49 -1.06 -16.62
C VAL A 21 4.82 -0.85 -17.34
N ARG A 22 5.65 0.10 -16.87
CA ARG A 22 6.99 0.40 -17.37
C ARG A 22 7.95 0.65 -16.21
N PRO A 23 8.15 -0.32 -15.30
CA PRO A 23 8.99 -0.10 -14.13
C PRO A 23 10.45 0.12 -14.57
N PRO A 24 11.22 0.93 -13.82
CA PRO A 24 12.64 1.10 -14.08
C PRO A 24 13.37 -0.26 -13.99
N ALA A 25 14.06 -0.62 -15.06
CA ALA A 25 14.77 -1.90 -15.19
C ALA A 25 16.11 -1.89 -14.41
N VAL A 26 16.03 -1.85 -13.09
CA VAL A 26 17.21 -1.90 -12.20
C VAL A 26 17.51 -3.33 -11.77
N PRO A 27 18.80 -3.75 -11.68
CA PRO A 27 19.17 -5.14 -11.41
C PRO A 27 18.56 -5.73 -10.12
N SER A 28 18.53 -4.94 -9.04
CA SER A 28 17.95 -5.37 -7.76
C SER A 28 16.44 -5.59 -7.84
N GLY A 29 15.73 -4.74 -8.60
CA GLY A 29 14.30 -4.86 -8.87
C GLY A 29 13.98 -6.09 -9.70
N MET A 30 14.73 -6.31 -10.79
CA MET A 30 14.56 -7.50 -11.63
C MET A 30 14.84 -8.80 -10.86
N SER A 31 15.86 -8.82 -10.00
CA SER A 31 16.13 -9.96 -9.11
C SER A 31 15.03 -10.18 -8.07
N HIS A 32 14.32 -9.12 -7.64
CA HIS A 32 13.18 -9.25 -6.74
C HIS A 32 12.00 -9.92 -7.46
N VAL A 33 11.63 -9.42 -8.63
CA VAL A 33 10.56 -9.95 -9.47
C VAL A 33 10.81 -11.40 -9.85
N ASP A 34 12.05 -11.74 -10.25
CA ASP A 34 12.45 -13.12 -10.57
C ASP A 34 12.18 -14.07 -9.39
N ARG A 35 12.61 -13.71 -8.17
CA ARG A 35 12.34 -14.53 -6.98
C ARG A 35 10.84 -14.69 -6.70
N GLN A 36 10.03 -13.65 -6.90
CA GLN A 36 8.59 -13.74 -6.70
C GLN A 36 7.94 -14.66 -7.75
N LEU A 37 8.36 -14.57 -9.01
CA LEU A 37 7.90 -15.47 -10.07
C LEU A 37 8.32 -16.93 -9.81
N CYS A 38 9.57 -17.15 -9.36
CA CYS A 38 10.02 -18.48 -8.95
C CYS A 38 9.17 -19.05 -7.81
N ALA A 39 8.72 -18.23 -6.86
CA ALA A 39 7.86 -18.68 -5.76
C ALA A 39 6.46 -19.10 -6.24
N LEU A 40 5.98 -18.57 -7.37
CA LEU A 40 4.70 -18.95 -7.98
C LEU A 40 4.83 -20.07 -9.02
N ALA A 41 6.05 -20.44 -9.41
CA ALA A 41 6.29 -21.44 -10.44
C ALA A 41 5.79 -22.82 -9.99
N GLY A 42 5.12 -23.52 -10.90
CA GLY A 42 4.58 -24.86 -10.63
C GLY A 42 3.28 -24.90 -9.81
N LEU A 43 2.74 -23.75 -9.39
CA LEU A 43 1.49 -23.67 -8.62
C LEU A 43 0.22 -23.64 -9.51
N GLY A 44 0.29 -24.18 -10.73
CA GLY A 44 -0.84 -24.22 -11.67
C GLY A 44 -1.20 -22.88 -12.34
N LEU A 45 -0.55 -21.77 -11.96
CA LEU A 45 -0.81 -20.46 -12.56
C LEU A 45 -0.22 -20.35 -13.97
N SER A 46 -0.95 -19.70 -14.87
CA SER A 46 -0.40 -19.31 -16.18
C SER A 46 0.74 -18.28 -15.99
N PRO A 47 1.73 -18.21 -16.89
CA PRO A 47 2.82 -17.23 -16.80
C PRO A 47 2.31 -15.78 -16.73
N ARG A 48 1.25 -15.45 -17.48
CA ARG A 48 0.63 -14.12 -17.45
C ARG A 48 -0.03 -13.84 -16.09
N THR A 49 -0.74 -14.81 -15.54
CA THR A 49 -1.37 -14.68 -14.22
C THR A 49 -0.32 -14.47 -13.14
N ALA A 50 0.74 -15.28 -13.13
CA ALA A 50 1.83 -15.13 -12.17
C ALA A 50 2.48 -13.74 -12.24
N LEU A 51 2.75 -13.24 -13.46
CA LEU A 51 3.29 -11.89 -13.65
C LEU A 51 2.33 -10.80 -13.13
N HIS A 52 1.04 -10.89 -13.45
CA HIS A 52 0.05 -9.93 -12.94
C HIS A 52 -0.04 -9.98 -11.41
N THR A 53 0.04 -11.16 -10.80
CA THR A 53 0.08 -11.32 -9.34
C THR A 53 1.27 -10.60 -8.72
N VAL A 54 2.48 -10.79 -9.28
CA VAL A 54 3.69 -10.12 -8.78
C VAL A 54 3.57 -8.59 -8.90
N ILE A 55 3.16 -8.09 -10.07
CA ILE A 55 2.99 -6.65 -10.30
C ILE A 55 1.92 -6.06 -9.37
N ALA A 56 0.81 -6.76 -9.16
CA ALA A 56 -0.27 -6.29 -8.30
C ALA A 56 0.17 -6.24 -6.82
N LEU A 57 0.93 -7.25 -6.36
CA LEU A 57 1.48 -7.26 -5.01
C LEU A 57 2.49 -6.11 -4.81
N ASP A 58 3.43 -5.94 -5.73
CA ASP A 58 4.41 -4.84 -5.68
C ASP A 58 3.74 -3.47 -5.72
N GLY A 59 2.68 -3.33 -6.53
CA GLY A 59 1.86 -2.11 -6.59
C GLY A 59 1.12 -1.84 -5.28
N TYR A 60 0.60 -2.87 -4.60
CA TYR A 60 0.02 -2.72 -3.27
C TYR A 60 1.07 -2.24 -2.25
N VAL A 61 2.20 -2.96 -2.14
CA VAL A 61 3.25 -2.63 -1.16
C VAL A 61 3.80 -1.23 -1.39
N GLY A 62 4.09 -0.89 -2.64
CA GLY A 62 4.55 0.43 -2.99
C GLY A 62 3.47 1.50 -2.79
N GLY A 63 2.20 1.22 -3.08
CA GLY A 63 1.10 2.18 -2.87
C GLY A 63 0.93 2.57 -1.41
N VAL A 64 0.98 1.58 -0.51
CA VAL A 64 0.97 1.85 0.94
C VAL A 64 2.22 2.61 1.37
N ALA A 65 3.39 2.30 0.80
CA ALA A 65 4.62 3.04 1.13
C ALA A 65 4.60 4.48 0.61
N ALA A 66 3.97 4.74 -0.53
CA ALA A 66 3.94 6.05 -1.17
C ALA A 66 3.17 7.07 -0.32
N SER A 67 2.16 6.63 0.44
CA SER A 67 1.42 7.53 1.35
C SER A 67 2.36 8.17 2.38
N ASN A 68 3.31 7.41 2.93
CA ASN A 68 4.33 7.95 3.83
C ASN A 68 5.30 8.90 3.12
N ALA A 69 5.72 8.57 1.90
CA ALA A 69 6.58 9.44 1.12
C ALA A 69 5.91 10.79 0.84
N PHE A 70 4.62 10.80 0.50
CA PHE A 70 3.84 12.02 0.31
C PHE A 70 3.67 12.81 1.60
N GLU A 71 3.46 12.15 2.74
CA GLU A 71 3.37 12.83 4.03
C GLU A 71 4.68 13.50 4.43
N VAL A 72 5.82 12.81 4.26
CA VAL A 72 7.16 13.34 4.51
C VAL A 72 7.46 14.53 3.61
N GLU A 73 7.14 14.43 2.31
CA GLU A 73 7.34 15.53 1.37
C GLU A 73 6.46 16.74 1.73
N ALA A 74 5.18 16.51 2.06
CA ALA A 74 4.27 17.58 2.46
C ALA A 74 4.76 18.30 3.72
N GLU A 75 5.31 17.58 4.70
CA GLU A 75 5.92 18.18 5.89
C GLU A 75 7.18 18.97 5.55
N HIS A 76 8.03 18.47 4.66
CA HIS A 76 9.22 19.20 4.19
C HIS A 76 8.86 20.53 3.49
N VAL A 77 7.83 20.53 2.64
CA VAL A 77 7.40 21.71 1.89
C VAL A 77 6.67 22.73 2.79
N THR A 78 5.80 22.26 3.69
CA THR A 78 4.91 23.14 4.47
C THR A 78 5.43 23.46 5.87
N GLY A 79 6.35 22.65 6.41
CA GLY A 79 6.75 22.68 7.82
C GLY A 79 5.69 22.16 8.79
N ILE A 80 4.58 21.59 8.30
CA ILE A 80 3.46 21.12 9.11
C ILE A 80 3.34 19.60 9.00
N SER A 81 3.64 18.92 10.11
CA SER A 81 3.49 17.47 10.22
C SER A 81 2.04 17.02 10.03
N GLY A 82 1.85 15.78 9.58
CA GLY A 82 0.50 15.22 9.39
C GLY A 82 -0.32 15.19 10.68
N ALA A 83 0.31 14.81 11.80
CA ALA A 83 -0.33 14.85 13.11
C ALA A 83 -0.78 16.27 13.51
N ARG A 84 0.04 17.30 13.24
CA ARG A 84 -0.31 18.70 13.52
C ARG A 84 -1.44 19.18 12.61
N ARG A 85 -1.43 18.78 11.34
CA ARG A 85 -2.49 19.08 10.38
C ARG A 85 -3.82 18.48 10.82
N LEU A 86 -3.83 17.20 11.22
CA LEU A 86 -5.02 16.53 11.73
C LEU A 86 -5.54 17.18 13.01
N ALA A 87 -4.66 17.51 13.96
CA ALA A 87 -5.02 18.19 15.20
C ALA A 87 -5.54 19.63 15.00
N ALA A 88 -5.18 20.29 13.90
CA ALA A 88 -5.66 21.62 13.53
C ALA A 88 -6.95 21.59 12.70
N SER A 89 -7.43 20.42 12.26
CA SER A 89 -8.63 20.26 11.44
C SER A 89 -9.73 19.32 12.00
N PRO A 90 -9.87 19.07 13.33
CA PRO A 90 -10.93 18.21 13.84
C PRO A 90 -12.33 18.74 13.48
N ASP A 91 -12.50 20.06 13.45
CA ASP A 91 -13.79 20.71 13.18
C ASP A 91 -14.36 20.36 11.78
N LEU A 92 -13.50 20.21 10.77
CA LEU A 92 -13.94 19.88 9.41
C LEU A 92 -14.47 18.45 9.29
N MET A 93 -13.80 17.46 9.91
CA MET A 93 -14.29 16.08 9.91
C MET A 93 -15.59 15.96 10.70
N THR A 94 -15.68 16.64 11.84
CA THR A 94 -16.90 16.71 12.65
C THR A 94 -18.06 17.35 11.86
N GLU A 95 -17.82 18.46 11.15
CA GLU A 95 -18.85 19.11 10.32
C GLU A 95 -19.30 18.22 9.15
N ILE A 96 -18.36 17.56 8.48
CA ILE A 96 -18.64 16.62 7.38
C ILE A 96 -19.52 15.46 7.87
N PHE A 97 -19.21 14.85 9.03
CA PHE A 97 -20.02 13.76 9.58
C PHE A 97 -21.35 14.25 10.17
N ALA A 98 -21.39 15.44 10.77
CA ALA A 98 -22.61 16.05 11.28
C ALA A 98 -23.64 16.37 10.18
N SER A 99 -23.23 16.42 8.90
CA SER A 99 -24.15 16.55 7.77
C SER A 99 -25.11 15.36 7.60
N GLY A 100 -24.85 14.21 8.25
CA GLY A 100 -25.67 13.00 8.16
C GLY A 100 -25.62 12.30 6.80
N ARG A 101 -24.67 12.66 5.92
CA ARG A 101 -24.53 12.10 4.57
C ARG A 101 -23.47 10.99 4.48
N LEU A 102 -22.74 10.73 5.56
CA LEU A 102 -21.57 9.85 5.61
C LEU A 102 -21.61 8.94 6.85
N ASP A 103 -22.76 8.29 7.09
CA ASP A 103 -22.99 7.45 8.27
C ASP A 103 -22.03 6.25 8.32
N THR A 104 -21.75 5.60 7.19
CA THR A 104 -20.87 4.43 7.16
C THR A 104 -19.42 4.75 7.54
N PRO A 105 -18.77 5.78 6.96
CA PRO A 105 -17.45 6.21 7.44
C PRO A 105 -17.45 6.70 8.89
N ALA A 106 -18.49 7.44 9.30
CA ALA A 106 -18.60 7.94 10.67
C ALA A 106 -18.67 6.80 11.71
N ALA A 107 -19.32 5.68 11.37
CA ALA A 107 -19.37 4.50 12.23
C ALA A 107 -18.05 3.70 12.27
N ALA A 108 -17.22 3.81 11.24
CA ALA A 108 -15.98 3.04 11.12
C ALA A 108 -14.76 3.77 11.72
N ILE A 109 -14.78 5.10 11.80
CA ILE A 109 -13.69 5.91 12.31
C ILE A 109 -13.94 6.24 13.78
N PRO A 110 -13.04 5.88 14.71
CA PRO A 110 -13.20 6.23 16.11
C PRO A 110 -13.29 7.75 16.30
N GLU A 111 -14.24 8.22 17.11
CA GLU A 111 -14.53 9.64 17.31
C GLU A 111 -13.32 10.43 17.85
N GLN A 112 -12.39 9.77 18.55
CA GLN A 112 -11.15 10.37 19.08
C GLN A 112 -9.89 9.90 18.33
N ALA A 113 -10.03 9.37 17.11
CA ALA A 113 -8.91 8.89 16.31
C ALA A 113 -7.90 10.01 16.02
N LYS A 114 -6.68 9.88 16.57
CA LYS A 114 -5.53 10.75 16.27
C LYS A 114 -4.74 10.31 15.03
N THR A 115 -5.14 9.19 14.44
CA THR A 115 -4.71 8.62 13.17
C THR A 115 -5.79 7.64 12.71
N LEU A 116 -5.95 7.44 11.40
CA LEU A 116 -6.89 6.46 10.86
C LEU A 116 -6.37 5.01 10.99
N ALA A 117 -5.05 4.81 10.98
CA ALA A 117 -4.40 3.51 11.19
C ALA A 117 -2.89 3.70 11.45
N ASP A 118 -2.24 2.69 12.03
CA ASP A 118 -0.79 2.55 11.92
C ASP A 118 -0.42 2.03 10.52
N LEU A 119 0.67 2.55 9.94
CA LEU A 119 1.03 2.21 8.57
C LEU A 119 1.55 0.76 8.43
N ASP A 120 2.23 0.23 9.44
CA ASP A 120 2.62 -1.18 9.47
C ASP A 120 1.39 -2.08 9.60
N GLU A 121 0.42 -1.69 10.44
CA GLU A 121 -0.84 -2.43 10.56
C GLU A 121 -1.60 -2.47 9.23
N LEU A 122 -1.70 -1.33 8.53
CA LEU A 122 -2.36 -1.26 7.23
C LEU A 122 -1.64 -2.09 6.15
N PHE A 123 -0.31 -2.08 6.18
CA PHE A 123 0.53 -2.91 5.31
C PHE A 123 0.32 -4.41 5.58
N GLU A 124 0.35 -4.85 6.84
CA GLU A 124 0.18 -6.26 7.18
C GLU A 124 -1.24 -6.75 6.87
N PHE A 125 -2.26 -5.92 7.14
CA PHE A 125 -3.65 -6.25 6.85
C PHE A 125 -3.89 -6.49 5.35
N GLY A 126 -3.45 -5.55 4.50
CA GLY A 126 -3.67 -5.67 3.06
C GLY A 126 -2.74 -6.70 2.42
N LEU A 127 -1.51 -6.90 2.95
CA LEU A 127 -0.62 -7.98 2.51
C LEU A 127 -1.29 -9.35 2.72
N ARG A 128 -1.80 -9.61 3.93
CA ARG A 128 -2.51 -10.86 4.23
C ARG A 128 -3.71 -11.05 3.30
N THR A 129 -4.54 -10.02 3.17
CA THR A 129 -5.73 -10.06 2.29
C THR A 129 -5.35 -10.35 0.83
N HIS A 130 -4.25 -9.76 0.34
CA HIS A 130 -3.77 -10.00 -1.02
C HIS A 130 -3.27 -11.44 -1.19
N LEU A 131 -2.48 -11.94 -0.23
CA LEU A 131 -1.96 -13.31 -0.25
C LEU A 131 -3.08 -14.36 -0.13
N ASP A 132 -4.12 -14.10 0.65
CA ASP A 132 -5.31 -14.95 0.73
C ASP A 132 -6.02 -15.02 -0.63
N GLY A 133 -6.13 -13.89 -1.33
CA GLY A 133 -6.66 -13.85 -2.70
C GLY A 133 -5.81 -14.64 -3.70
N VAL A 134 -4.47 -14.56 -3.59
CA VAL A 134 -3.55 -15.36 -4.42
C VAL A 134 -3.67 -16.84 -4.11
N ALA A 135 -3.79 -17.21 -2.84
CA ALA A 135 -3.99 -18.60 -2.41
C ALA A 135 -5.29 -19.18 -2.98
N ALA A 136 -6.39 -18.40 -2.93
CA ALA A 136 -7.66 -18.81 -3.55
C ALA A 136 -7.53 -18.99 -5.07
N LEU A 137 -6.76 -18.12 -5.74
CA LEU A 137 -6.53 -18.18 -7.18
C LEU A 137 -5.71 -19.42 -7.57
N ILE A 138 -4.71 -19.78 -6.78
CA ILE A 138 -3.92 -21.02 -6.92
C ILE A 138 -4.81 -22.25 -6.69
N ALA A 139 -5.64 -22.24 -5.64
CA ALA A 139 -6.55 -23.34 -5.33
C ALA A 139 -7.55 -23.58 -6.48
N ALA A 140 -8.04 -22.51 -7.11
CA ALA A 140 -8.94 -22.61 -8.26
C ALA A 140 -8.25 -23.06 -9.55
N ALA A 141 -6.93 -22.86 -9.67
CA ALA A 141 -6.13 -23.30 -10.82
C ALA A 141 -5.61 -24.74 -10.68
N SER A 142 -5.62 -25.27 -9.45
CA SER A 142 -5.25 -26.65 -9.17
C SER A 142 -6.44 -27.57 -9.47
N PRO A 143 -6.24 -28.67 -10.23
CA PRO A 143 -7.31 -29.61 -10.59
C PRO A 143 -7.85 -30.41 -9.40
#